data_AF-A0A7V8F3U7-F1
#
_entry.id   AF-A0A7V8F3U7-F1
#
_cell.length_a   1.000
_cell.length_b   1.000
_cell.length_c   1.000
_cell.angle_alpha   90.00
_cell.angle_beta   90.00
_cell.angle_gamma   90.00
#
_symmetry.space_group_name_H-M   'P 1'
#
loop_
_entity.id
_entity.type
_entity.pdbx_description
1 polymer ?
#
loop_
_entity_poly.entity_id
_entity_poly.type
_entity_poly.pdbx_seq_one_letter_code
_entity_poly.pdbx_strand_id
1 'polypeptide(L)' 'MTDTRYTCGYAVTSHRMGGYVGSFEIFDEAGDVVEAWISPTPARTQKEALIVAETKAIEARAALDQRTISAASPR' A
#
# COMPACT_ATOMS: atom_id res chain seq x y z
N MET A 1 13.44 -16.77 14.31
CA MET A 1 12.41 -16.08 13.52
C MET A 1 13.01 -14.74 13.12
N THR A 2 13.35 -14.57 11.84
CA THR A 2 13.71 -13.27 11.28
C THR A 2 12.41 -12.47 11.14
N ASP A 3 12.25 -11.47 11.99
CA ASP A 3 11.14 -10.52 11.95
C ASP A 3 11.31 -9.68 10.68
N THR A 4 10.68 -10.10 9.58
CA THR A 4 10.79 -9.41 8.29
C THR A 4 9.99 -8.13 8.38
N ARG A 5 10.65 -6.98 8.43
CA ARG A 5 9.99 -5.68 8.47
C ARG A 5 9.58 -5.24 7.08
N TYR A 6 8.29 -4.98 6.92
CA TYR A 6 7.75 -4.35 5.72
C TYR A 6 7.49 -2.88 5.97
N THR A 7 7.80 -2.05 4.97
CA THR A 7 7.46 -0.62 4.96
C THR A 7 6.47 -0.35 3.84
N CYS A 8 5.46 0.48 4.10
CA CYS A 8 4.48 0.87 3.08
C CYS A 8 4.56 2.37 2.80
N GLY A 9 4.41 2.74 1.53
CA GLY A 9 4.28 4.12 1.08
C GLY A 9 3.05 4.29 0.19
N TYR A 10 2.48 5.49 0.17
CA TYR A 10 1.41 5.86 -0.75
C TYR A 10 1.74 7.18 -1.45
N ALA A 11 1.21 7.35 -2.66
CA ALA A 11 1.42 8.55 -3.46
C ALA A 11 0.16 8.93 -4.24
N VAL A 12 0.10 10.20 -4.65
CA VAL A 12 -0.91 10.72 -5.56
C VAL A 12 -0.21 11.31 -6.77
N THR A 13 -0.58 10.85 -7.96
CA THR A 13 -0.06 11.35 -9.23
C THR A 13 -1.18 11.98 -10.06
N SER A 14 -0.88 13.09 -10.73
CA SER A 14 -1.81 13.72 -11.67
C SER A 14 -1.84 12.91 -12.98
N HIS A 15 -3.05 12.63 -13.47
CA HIS A 15 -3.24 11.88 -14.71
C HIS A 15 -3.36 12.84 -15.90
N ARG A 16 -2.70 12.52 -17.03
CA ARG A 16 -2.63 13.40 -18.22
C ARG A 16 -4.01 13.78 -18.81
N MET A 17 -5.04 12.96 -18.56
CA MET A 17 -6.41 13.18 -19.06
C MET A 17 -7.28 14.02 -18.12
N GLY A 18 -6.70 14.62 -17.08
CA GLY A 18 -7.44 15.24 -15.98
C GLY A 18 -7.81 14.20 -14.92
N GLY A 19 -7.62 14.56 -13.65
CA GLY A 19 -7.85 13.69 -12.51
C GLY A 19 -6.56 13.23 -11.83
N TYR A 20 -6.74 12.49 -10.74
CA TYR A 20 -5.67 12.07 -9.83
C TYR A 20 -5.75 10.59 -9.57
N VAL A 21 -4.61 9.92 -9.55
CA VAL A 21 -4.50 8.48 -9.29
C VAL A 21 -3.79 8.31 -7.97
N GLY A 22 -4.38 7.49 -7.10
CA GLY A 22 -3.74 7.05 -5.86
C GLY A 22 -2.99 5.76 -6.10
N SER A 23 -1.80 5.62 -5.52
CA SER A 23 -1.02 4.38 -5.55
C SER A 23 -0.46 4.06 -4.18
N PHE A 24 -0.18 2.79 -3.91
CA PHE A 24 0.62 2.37 -2.77
C PHE A 24 1.59 1.27 -3.17
N GLU A 25 2.70 1.21 -2.44
CA GLU A 25 3.75 0.21 -2.59
C GLU A 25 4.16 -0.32 -1.21
N ILE A 26 4.46 -1.62 -1.15
CA ILE A 26 5.04 -2.28 0.01
C ILE A 26 6.44 -2.71 -0.38
N PHE A 27 7.39 -2.36 0.47
CA PHE A 27 8.80 -2.67 0.35
C PHE A 27 9.20 -3.67 1.43
N ASP A 28 10.06 -4.62 1.07
CA ASP A 28 10.77 -5.44 2.03
C ASP A 28 11.95 -4.69 2.68
N GLU A 29 12.74 -5.38 3.51
CA GLU A 29 13.90 -4.79 4.19
C GLU A 29 15.05 -4.40 3.24
N ALA A 30 15.12 -5.03 2.06
CA ALA A 30 16.10 -4.67 1.03
C ALA A 30 15.67 -3.42 0.25
N GLY A 31 14.40 -3.00 0.41
CA GLY A 31 13.80 -1.91 -0.34
C GLY A 31 13.20 -2.38 -1.67
N ASP A 32 13.07 -3.69 -1.89
CA ASP A 32 12.44 -4.24 -3.08
C ASP A 32 10.91 -4.19 -2.94
N VAL A 33 10.23 -3.84 -4.03
CA VAL A 33 8.76 -3.78 -4.06
C VAL A 33 8.21 -5.21 -4.08
N VAL A 34 7.49 -5.58 -3.02
CA VAL A 34 6.83 -6.89 -2.90
C VAL A 34 5.36 -6.85 -3.26
N GLU A 35 4.72 -5.68 -3.15
CA GLU A 35 3.34 -5.46 -3.55
C GLU A 35 3.17 -4.01 -4.04
N ALA A 36 2.43 -3.83 -5.13
CA ALA A 36 2.10 -2.52 -5.66
C ALA A 36 0.66 -2.48 -6.13
N TRP A 37 0.03 -1.34 -5.96
CA TRP A 37 -1.34 -1.11 -6.39
C TRP A 37 -1.53 0.31 -6.88
N ILE A 38 -2.36 0.44 -7.91
CA ILE A 38 -2.73 1.70 -8.53
C ILE A 38 -4.25 1.74 -8.61
N SER A 39 -4.85 2.88 -8.24
CA SER A 39 -6.30 3.05 -8.33
C SER A 39 -6.76 2.89 -9.78
N PRO A 40 -7.70 1.97 -10.06
CA PRO A 40 -8.12 1.68 -11.43
C PRO A 40 -8.89 2.83 -12.07
N THR A 41 -9.47 3.72 -11.25
CA THR A 41 -10.26 4.86 -11.68
C THR A 41 -9.61 6.16 -11.18
N PRO A 42 -9.30 7.12 -12.07
CA PRO A 42 -8.84 8.43 -11.64
C PRO A 42 -9.92 9.16 -10.83
N ALA A 43 -9.52 9.71 -9.70
CA ALA A 43 -10.35 10.59 -8.88
C ALA A 43 -10.40 12.00 -9.47
N ARG A 44 -11.45 12.76 -9.14
CA ARG A 44 -11.61 14.14 -9.64
C ARG A 44 -10.72 15.11 -8.87
N THR A 45 -10.40 14.80 -7.62
CA THR A 45 -9.56 15.64 -6.75
C THR A 45 -8.39 14.87 -6.15
N GLN A 46 -7.32 15.59 -5.78
CA GLN A 46 -6.17 14.99 -5.07
C GLN A 46 -6.59 14.34 -3.76
N LYS A 47 -7.51 14.98 -3.03
CA LYS A 47 -7.99 14.50 -1.73
C LYS A 47 -8.69 13.16 -1.86
N GLU A 48 -9.51 12.97 -2.89
CA GLU A 48 -10.18 11.69 -3.15
C GLU A 48 -9.16 10.59 -3.48
N ALA A 49 -8.18 10.88 -4.35
CA ALA A 49 -7.11 9.93 -4.68
C ALA A 49 -6.28 9.56 -3.44
N LEU A 50 -5.99 10.54 -2.58
CA LEU A 50 -5.25 10.34 -1.34
C LEU A 50 -6.00 9.41 -0.37
N ILE A 51 -7.29 9.68 -0.12
CA ILE A 51 -8.13 8.84 0.77
C ILE A 51 -8.14 7.39 0.29
N VAL A 52 -8.25 7.18 -1.02
CA VAL A 52 -8.24 5.84 -1.62
C VAL A 52 -6.89 5.14 -1.40
N ALA A 53 -5.78 5.84 -1.64
CA ALA A 53 -4.44 5.29 -1.45
C ALA A 53 -4.13 4.98 0.02
N GLU A 54 -4.48 5.89 0.94
CA GLU A 54 -4.33 5.72 2.38
C GLU A 54 -5.15 4.53 2.90
N THR A 55 -6.41 4.41 2.48
CA THR A 55 -7.29 3.30 2.86
C THR A 55 -6.68 1.96 2.45
N LYS A 56 -6.16 1.89 1.22
CA LYS A 56 -5.51 0.67 0.73
C LYS A 56 -4.20 0.35 1.44
N ALA A 57 -3.39 1.35 1.78
CA ALA A 57 -2.20 1.15 2.59
C ALA A 57 -2.53 0.59 3.99
N ILE A 58 -3.62 1.07 4.62
CA ILE A 58 -4.09 0.56 5.92
C ILE A 58 -4.57 -0.90 5.81
N GLU A 59 -5.38 -1.23 4.79
CA GLU A 59 -5.84 -2.60 4.54
C GLU A 59 -4.66 -3.56 4.32
N ALA A 60 -3.70 -3.16 3.49
CA ALA A 60 -2.50 -3.95 3.22
C ALA A 60 -1.66 -4.16 4.48
N ARG A 61 -1.51 -3.11 5.30
CA ARG A 61 -0.79 -3.21 6.58
C ARG A 61 -1.48 -4.17 7.55
N ALA A 62 -2.80 -4.08 7.69
CA ALA A 62 -3.56 -5.00 8.53
C ALA A 62 -3.42 -6.47 8.06
N ALA A 63 -3.42 -6.70 6.75
CA ALA A 63 -3.21 -8.03 6.16
C ALA A 63 -1.79 -8.57 6.42
N LEU A 64 -0.77 -7.72 6.34
CA LEU A 64 0.61 -8.08 6.67
C LEU A 64 0.76 -8.43 8.16
N ASP A 65 0.20 -7.61 9.05
CA ASP A 65 0.26 -7.86 10.50
C ASP A 65 -0.42 -9.20 10.84
N GLN A 66 -1.55 -9.55 10.20
CA GLN A 66 -2.21 -10.86 10.34
C GLN A 66 -1.36 -12.03 9.83
N ARG A 67 -0.63 -11.84 8.72
CA ARG A 67 0.29 -12.85 8.17
C ARG A 67 1.49 -13.07 9.08
N THR A 68 2.03 -12.01 9.67
CA THR A 68 3.10 -12.08 10.67
C THR A 68 2.64 -12.80 11.94
N ILE A 69 1.41 -12.56 12.41
CA ILE A 69 0.82 -13.29 13.56
C ILE A 69 0.65 -14.78 13.24
N SER A 70 0.23 -15.14 12.02
CA SER A 70 0.05 -16.55 11.63
C SER A 70 1.38 -17.31 11.50
N ALA A 71 2.47 -16.64 11.08
CA ALA A 71 3.82 -17.23 11.06
C ALA A 71 4.47 -17.31 12.45
N ALA A 72 4.06 -16.45 13.39
CA ALA A 72 4.60 -16.36 14.74
C ALA A 72 3.87 -17.24 15.78
N SER A 73 2.90 -18.08 15.38
CA SER A 73 2.22 -19.02 16.27
C SER A 73 2.89 -20.41 16.18
N PRO A 74 3.78 -20.79 17.12
CA PRO A 74 4.28 -22.16 17.19
C PRO A 74 3.17 -23.01 17.80
N ARG A 75 2.90 -24.17 17.19
CA ARG A 75 2.28 -25.26 17.93
C ARG A 75 3.21 -25.74 19.04
#